data_AF-F3YC86-F1
#
_entry.id   AF-F3YC86-F1
#
_cell.length_a   1.000
_cell.length_b   1.000
_cell.length_c   1.000
_cell.angle_alpha   90.00
_cell.angle_beta   90.00
_cell.angle_gamma   90.00
#
_symmetry.space_group_name_H-M   'P 1'
#
loop_
_entity.id
_entity.type
_entity.pdbx_description
1 polymer ?
#
loop_
_entity_poly.entity_id
_entity_poly.type
_entity_poly.pdbx_seq_one_letter_code
_entity_poly.pdbx_strand_id
1 'polypeptide(L)'
;MKYLKEIKAGKEITLKMLENLRMDSNLYSGKLLSFEAQNTYFKQFYKHSDIEPNLKYPTAKNSLELFSLLGKNENTIYQYKNKYGKEQFPDLLLHNSTKTIGKYFNVIDTPTTAVLVPYEEGKDIIQRLNGDELALNELGPLLKKAQQYIVNLFSYEIEDLQKNGYIRPLYHGEIFALCECAYSNVFGIDKTGSVANQMIVL
;
A
#
# COMPACT_ATOMS: atom_id res chain seq x y z
N MET A 1 -22.34 -12.52 8.27
CA MET A 1 -21.10 -11.75 8.48
C MET A 1 -20.75 -11.05 7.17
N LYS A 2 -20.94 -9.72 7.07
CA LYS A 2 -20.78 -8.96 5.81
C LYS A 2 -19.33 -8.49 5.57
N TYR A 3 -18.50 -8.45 6.60
CA TYR A 3 -17.16 -7.82 6.59
C TYR A 3 -15.99 -8.80 6.79
N LEU A 4 -16.24 -10.10 6.93
CA LEU A 4 -15.20 -11.11 7.21
C LEU A 4 -15.34 -12.27 6.21
N LYS A 5 -14.91 -12.03 4.97
CA LYS A 5 -15.10 -12.95 3.84
C LYS A 5 -14.31 -14.24 4.02
N GLU A 6 -13.11 -14.14 4.58
CA GLU A 6 -12.19 -15.24 4.90
C GLU A 6 -12.80 -16.18 5.93
N ILE A 7 -13.33 -15.63 7.02
CA ILE A 7 -13.95 -16.41 8.10
C ILE A 7 -15.22 -17.09 7.59
N LYS A 8 -16.01 -16.38 6.77
CA LYS A 8 -17.21 -16.94 6.14
C LYS A 8 -16.86 -18.13 5.23
N ALA A 9 -15.92 -17.94 4.29
CA ALA A 9 -15.47 -18.98 3.37
C ALA A 9 -14.90 -20.19 4.11
N GLY A 10 -14.04 -19.96 5.12
CA GLY A 10 -13.48 -21.01 5.95
C GLY A 10 -14.56 -21.81 6.67
N LYS A 11 -15.55 -21.14 7.27
CA LYS A 11 -16.69 -21.81 7.93
C LYS A 11 -17.46 -22.69 6.95
N GLU A 12 -17.79 -22.19 5.76
CA GLU A 12 -18.56 -22.93 4.76
C GLU A 12 -17.83 -24.21 4.32
N ILE A 13 -16.52 -24.11 4.06
CA ILE A 13 -15.69 -25.26 3.68
C ILE A 13 -15.58 -26.27 4.83
N THR A 14 -15.30 -25.81 6.05
CA THR A 14 -15.17 -26.70 7.21
C THR A 14 -16.47 -27.44 7.52
N LEU A 15 -17.62 -26.77 7.45
CA LEU A 15 -18.92 -27.41 7.67
C LEU A 15 -19.16 -28.54 6.65
N LYS A 16 -18.88 -28.29 5.37
CA LYS A 16 -18.98 -29.32 4.33
C LYS A 16 -18.04 -30.49 4.57
N MET A 17 -16.81 -30.23 5.00
CA MET A 17 -15.85 -31.29 5.33
C MET A 17 -16.28 -32.14 6.53
N LEU A 18 -16.88 -31.53 7.56
CA LEU A 18 -17.44 -32.24 8.71
C LEU A 18 -18.63 -33.12 8.32
N GLU A 19 -19.52 -32.63 7.47
CA GLU A 19 -20.64 -33.41 6.93
C GLU A 19 -20.14 -34.61 6.13
N ASN A 20 -19.16 -34.41 5.24
CA ASN A 20 -18.52 -35.48 4.48
C ASN A 20 -17.92 -36.55 5.41
N LEU A 21 -17.19 -36.13 6.44
CA LEU A 21 -16.57 -37.05 7.42
C LEU A 21 -17.61 -37.82 8.25
N ARG A 22 -18.77 -37.22 8.51
CA ARG A 22 -19.90 -37.90 9.16
C ARG A 22 -20.53 -38.95 8.25
N MET A 23 -20.57 -38.70 6.94
CA MET A 23 -21.11 -39.65 5.96
C MET A 23 -20.13 -40.79 5.65
N ASP A 24 -18.83 -40.51 5.63
CA ASP A 24 -17.77 -41.49 5.45
C ASP A 24 -16.59 -41.18 6.39
N SER A 25 -16.48 -42.00 7.45
CA SER A 25 -15.46 -41.84 8.48
C SER A 25 -14.03 -42.18 8.02
N ASN A 26 -13.86 -42.75 6.82
CA ASN A 26 -12.52 -42.99 6.25
C ASN A 26 -11.98 -41.80 5.46
N LEU A 27 -12.81 -40.82 5.12
CA LEU A 27 -12.36 -39.61 4.43
C LEU A 27 -11.33 -38.85 5.25
N TYR A 28 -10.38 -38.23 4.57
CA TYR A 28 -9.31 -37.45 5.19
C TYR A 28 -8.51 -38.25 6.23
N SER A 29 -8.30 -39.55 5.98
CA SER A 29 -7.67 -40.46 6.94
C SER A 29 -8.37 -40.51 8.31
N GLY A 30 -9.68 -40.27 8.33
CA GLY A 30 -10.53 -40.27 9.53
C GLY A 30 -10.28 -39.14 10.53
N LYS A 31 -9.47 -38.13 10.17
CA LYS A 31 -9.09 -37.04 11.07
C LYS A 31 -9.16 -35.69 10.37
N LEU A 32 -9.88 -34.75 10.95
CA LEU A 32 -10.04 -33.39 10.40
C LEU A 32 -8.73 -32.59 10.32
N LEU A 33 -7.73 -32.96 11.11
CA LEU A 33 -6.40 -32.32 11.11
C LEU A 33 -5.36 -33.13 10.34
N SER A 34 -5.76 -34.15 9.58
CA SER A 34 -4.84 -34.89 8.72
C SER A 34 -4.28 -33.98 7.61
N PHE A 35 -3.14 -34.38 7.04
CA PHE A 35 -2.58 -33.72 5.86
C PHE A 35 -3.58 -33.67 4.70
N GLU A 36 -4.34 -34.75 4.49
CA GLU A 36 -5.35 -34.86 3.45
C GLU A 36 -6.51 -33.86 3.67
N ALA A 37 -6.98 -33.71 4.92
CA ALA A 37 -7.98 -32.70 5.29
C ALA A 37 -7.45 -31.29 5.02
N GLN A 38 -6.26 -30.97 5.53
CA GLN A 38 -5.67 -29.63 5.39
C GLN A 38 -5.45 -29.26 3.92
N ASN A 39 -4.89 -30.19 3.13
CA ASN A 39 -4.70 -30.00 1.68
C ASN A 39 -6.03 -29.77 0.96
N THR A 40 -7.08 -30.51 1.33
CA THR A 40 -8.42 -30.34 0.76
C THR A 40 -9.00 -28.97 1.13
N TYR A 41 -8.91 -28.59 2.41
CA TYR A 41 -9.37 -27.31 2.92
C TYR A 41 -8.72 -26.15 2.15
N PHE A 42 -7.38 -26.08 2.11
CA PHE A 42 -6.69 -24.96 1.47
C PHE A 42 -6.92 -24.90 -0.05
N LYS A 43 -7.03 -26.06 -0.73
CA LYS A 43 -7.39 -26.10 -2.15
C LYS A 43 -8.78 -25.50 -2.41
N GLN A 44 -9.75 -25.78 -1.54
CA GLN A 44 -11.09 -25.21 -1.64
C GLN A 44 -11.10 -23.73 -1.23
N PHE A 45 -10.33 -23.37 -0.19
CA PHE A 45 -10.27 -22.02 0.36
C PHE A 45 -9.73 -21.01 -0.65
N TYR A 46 -8.58 -21.30 -1.28
CA TYR A 46 -7.99 -20.40 -2.26
C TYR A 46 -8.74 -20.36 -3.60
N LYS A 47 -9.64 -21.33 -3.86
CA LYS A 47 -10.56 -21.35 -5.01
C LYS A 47 -11.96 -20.83 -4.68
N HIS A 48 -12.17 -20.37 -3.45
CA HIS A 48 -13.48 -19.88 -3.03
C HIS A 48 -13.75 -18.53 -3.70
N SER A 49 -14.98 -18.32 -4.18
CA SER A 49 -15.35 -17.13 -4.97
C SER A 49 -15.14 -15.81 -4.23
N ASP A 50 -15.29 -15.82 -2.90
CA ASP A 50 -15.06 -14.65 -2.04
C ASP A 50 -13.55 -14.36 -1.80
N ILE A 51 -12.65 -15.30 -2.15
CA ILE A 51 -11.21 -15.27 -1.84
C ILE A 51 -10.36 -15.13 -3.10
N GLU A 52 -10.56 -16.00 -4.10
CA GLU A 52 -9.75 -16.09 -5.32
C GLU A 52 -9.50 -14.73 -6.00
N PRO A 53 -10.50 -13.83 -6.17
CA PRO A 53 -10.29 -12.53 -6.81
C PRO A 53 -9.29 -11.62 -6.06
N ASN A 54 -9.22 -11.74 -4.73
CA ASN A 54 -8.37 -10.89 -3.89
C ASN A 54 -6.90 -11.36 -3.87
N LEU A 55 -6.61 -12.57 -4.35
CA LEU A 55 -5.26 -13.13 -4.36
C LEU A 55 -4.43 -12.67 -5.56
N LYS A 56 -5.03 -11.95 -6.52
CA LYS A 56 -4.37 -11.56 -7.78
C LYS A 56 -3.41 -10.38 -7.63
N TYR A 57 -3.66 -9.50 -6.66
CA TYR A 57 -2.89 -8.27 -6.43
C TYR A 57 -2.64 -7.47 -7.73
N PRO A 58 -3.69 -6.94 -8.37
CA PRO A 58 -3.54 -6.16 -9.61
C PRO A 58 -2.86 -4.82 -9.34
N THR A 59 -1.96 -4.42 -10.23
CA THR A 59 -1.34 -3.08 -10.20
C THR A 59 -2.20 -2.05 -10.94
N ALA A 60 -2.32 -0.84 -10.39
CA ALA A 60 -3.15 0.22 -10.97
C ALA A 60 -2.67 0.72 -12.35
N LYS A 61 -1.36 0.68 -12.63
CA LYS A 61 -0.77 1.28 -13.84
C LYS A 61 -0.58 0.32 -15.02
N ASN A 62 -0.36 -0.96 -14.76
CA ASN A 62 0.16 -1.89 -15.78
C ASN A 62 -0.69 -3.16 -15.95
N SER A 63 -1.83 -3.28 -15.26
CA SER A 63 -2.67 -4.50 -15.24
C SER A 63 -1.89 -5.79 -14.90
N LEU A 64 -0.71 -5.66 -14.26
CA LEU A 64 0.08 -6.79 -13.80
C LEU A 64 -0.58 -7.39 -12.56
N GLU A 65 -0.83 -8.70 -12.58
CA GLU A 65 -1.24 -9.48 -11.41
C GLU A 65 0.02 -9.96 -10.67
N LEU A 66 0.37 -9.31 -9.55
CA LEU A 66 1.64 -9.54 -8.86
C LEU A 66 1.81 -10.98 -8.36
N PHE A 67 0.72 -11.66 -8.00
CA PHE A 67 0.78 -13.05 -7.56
C PHE A 67 1.29 -13.99 -8.66
N SER A 68 0.92 -13.72 -9.93
CA SER A 68 1.39 -14.52 -11.07
C SER A 68 2.91 -14.43 -11.27
N LEU A 69 3.52 -13.34 -10.80
CA LEU A 69 4.96 -13.08 -10.90
C LEU A 69 5.79 -13.86 -9.86
N LEU A 70 5.18 -14.43 -8.82
CA LEU A 70 5.89 -15.20 -7.78
C LEU A 70 6.26 -16.61 -8.25
N GLY A 71 5.42 -17.19 -9.10
CA GLY A 71 5.56 -18.56 -9.57
C GLY A 71 6.26 -18.65 -10.93
N LYS A 72 5.68 -19.46 -11.81
CA LYS A 72 6.20 -19.72 -13.16
C LYS A 72 6.12 -18.52 -14.10
N ASN A 73 5.41 -17.45 -13.70
CA ASN A 73 5.28 -16.23 -14.50
C ASN A 73 4.89 -16.50 -15.96
N GLU A 74 3.92 -17.40 -16.15
CA GLU A 74 3.58 -17.99 -17.44
C GLU A 74 3.17 -16.95 -18.47
N ASN A 75 2.51 -15.87 -18.04
CA ASN A 75 2.15 -14.74 -18.90
C ASN A 75 3.37 -14.03 -19.48
N THR A 76 4.40 -13.74 -18.68
CA THR A 76 5.63 -13.12 -19.20
C THR A 76 6.37 -14.06 -20.13
N ILE A 77 6.42 -15.36 -19.82
CA ILE A 77 7.03 -16.37 -20.70
C ILE A 77 6.29 -16.41 -22.04
N TYR A 78 4.95 -16.46 -22.00
CA TYR A 78 4.12 -16.47 -23.19
C TYR A 78 4.34 -15.22 -24.05
N GLN A 79 4.32 -14.03 -23.44
CA GLN A 79 4.53 -12.76 -24.14
C GLN A 79 5.93 -12.69 -24.77
N TYR A 80 6.97 -13.15 -24.06
CA TYR A 80 8.32 -13.20 -24.59
C TYR A 80 8.40 -14.13 -25.80
N LYS A 81 7.89 -15.37 -25.67
CA LYS A 81 7.91 -16.36 -26.75
C LYS A 81 7.10 -15.90 -27.97
N ASN A 82 6.02 -15.15 -27.76
CA ASN A 82 5.23 -14.59 -28.84
C ASN A 82 5.98 -13.48 -29.59
N LYS A 83 6.77 -12.66 -28.89
CA LYS A 83 7.51 -11.53 -29.48
C LYS A 83 8.83 -11.94 -30.13
N TYR A 84 9.56 -12.87 -29.52
CA TYR A 84 10.94 -13.22 -29.89
C TYR A 84 11.08 -14.65 -30.43
N GLY A 85 10.01 -15.44 -30.43
CA GLY A 85 10.04 -16.85 -30.81
C GLY A 85 10.36 -17.78 -29.64
N LYS A 86 9.88 -19.04 -29.72
CA LYS A 86 9.99 -20.02 -28.62
C LYS A 86 11.44 -20.40 -28.30
N GLU A 87 12.31 -20.43 -29.31
CA GLU A 87 13.71 -20.88 -29.22
C GLU A 87 14.63 -19.85 -28.55
N GLN A 88 14.19 -18.59 -28.43
CA GLN A 88 14.99 -17.53 -27.82
C GLN A 88 14.76 -17.40 -26.31
N PHE A 89 13.84 -18.16 -25.72
CA PHE A 89 13.59 -18.05 -24.29
C PHE A 89 14.74 -18.67 -23.50
N PRO A 90 15.41 -17.92 -22.61
CA PRO A 90 16.54 -18.42 -21.84
C PRO A 90 16.11 -19.56 -20.90
N ASP A 91 16.97 -20.57 -20.76
CA ASP A 91 16.74 -21.65 -19.79
C ASP A 91 17.04 -21.14 -18.37
N LEU A 92 15.99 -20.70 -17.69
CA LEU A 92 16.06 -20.11 -16.36
C LEU A 92 15.55 -21.10 -15.31
N LEU A 93 16.30 -21.30 -14.24
CA LEU A 93 15.87 -22.10 -13.08
C LEU A 93 14.63 -21.51 -12.39
N LEU A 94 14.53 -20.17 -12.38
CA LEU A 94 13.43 -19.42 -11.79
C LEU A 94 12.89 -18.41 -12.79
N HIS A 95 11.56 -18.33 -12.91
CA HIS A 95 10.87 -17.39 -13.79
C HIS A 95 10.21 -16.22 -13.03
N ASN A 96 10.39 -16.17 -11.71
CA ASN A 96 9.76 -15.16 -10.88
C ASN A 96 10.31 -13.76 -11.19
N SER A 97 9.48 -12.74 -10.95
CA SER A 97 9.85 -11.33 -11.14
C SER A 97 9.90 -10.59 -9.80
N THR A 98 10.75 -11.05 -8.88
CA THR A 98 10.84 -10.52 -7.50
C THR A 98 11.15 -9.03 -7.45
N LYS A 99 12.01 -8.52 -8.34
CA LYS A 99 12.30 -7.07 -8.47
C LYS A 99 11.03 -6.27 -8.80
N THR A 100 10.22 -6.77 -9.71
CA THR A 100 8.95 -6.13 -10.11
C THR A 100 7.93 -6.21 -8.99
N ILE A 101 7.82 -7.37 -8.33
CA ILE A 101 6.97 -7.55 -7.15
C ILE A 101 7.34 -6.54 -6.07
N GLY A 102 8.62 -6.48 -5.66
CA GLY A 102 9.06 -5.53 -4.62
C GLY A 102 8.88 -4.06 -5.00
N LYS A 103 8.82 -3.72 -6.29
CA LYS A 103 8.54 -2.35 -6.75
C LYS A 103 7.06 -1.96 -6.61
N TYR A 104 6.14 -2.91 -6.80
CA TYR A 104 4.71 -2.61 -6.92
C TYR A 104 3.85 -3.20 -5.79
N PHE A 105 4.38 -4.15 -5.03
CA PHE A 105 3.69 -4.75 -3.91
C PHE A 105 3.82 -3.84 -2.69
N ASN A 106 2.67 -3.33 -2.21
CA ASN A 106 2.56 -2.60 -0.97
C ASN A 106 1.77 -3.46 0.02
N VAL A 107 2.38 -3.78 1.17
CA VAL A 107 1.70 -4.52 2.25
C VAL A 107 0.56 -3.70 2.85
N ILE A 108 0.69 -2.37 2.79
CA ILE A 108 -0.26 -1.40 3.33
C ILE A 108 -0.62 -0.45 2.18
N ASP A 109 -1.87 -0.50 1.71
CA ASP A 109 -2.44 0.41 0.70
C ASP A 109 -2.73 1.78 1.32
N THR A 110 -1.73 2.41 1.91
CA THR A 110 -1.84 3.81 2.33
C THR A 110 -0.56 4.53 1.97
N PRO A 111 -0.45 5.05 0.74
CA PRO A 111 0.60 5.99 0.41
C PRO A 111 0.34 7.25 1.24
N THR A 112 1.01 7.34 2.39
CA THR A 112 1.11 8.61 3.09
C THR A 112 2.14 9.46 2.37
N THR A 113 1.82 10.73 2.16
CA THR A 113 2.77 11.69 1.61
C THR A 113 3.43 12.43 2.76
N ALA A 114 4.74 12.63 2.66
CA ALA A 114 5.49 13.46 3.57
C ALA A 114 5.09 14.94 3.43
N VAL A 115 4.70 15.56 4.54
CA VAL A 115 4.34 16.97 4.64
C VAL A 115 5.20 17.64 5.69
N LEU A 116 5.84 18.74 5.32
CA LEU A 116 6.64 19.56 6.22
C LEU A 116 5.72 20.42 7.09
N VAL A 117 5.89 20.38 8.40
CA VAL A 117 5.08 21.16 9.35
C VAL A 117 5.85 22.35 9.93
N PRO A 118 5.18 23.49 10.22
CA PRO A 118 5.81 24.67 10.78
C PRO A 118 6.01 24.54 12.31
N TYR A 119 6.69 23.48 12.74
CA TYR A 119 7.06 23.25 14.14
C TYR A 119 8.54 23.59 14.36
N GLU A 120 8.84 24.43 15.36
CA GLU A 120 10.21 24.88 15.67
C GLU A 120 11.00 25.30 14.41
N GLU A 121 12.18 24.71 14.13
CA GLU A 121 12.98 25.06 12.94
C GLU A 121 12.29 24.69 11.62
N GLY A 122 11.21 23.89 11.65
CA GLY A 122 10.41 23.55 10.48
C GLY A 122 9.85 24.79 9.78
N LYS A 123 9.52 25.85 10.52
CA LYS A 123 9.06 27.14 9.95
C LYS A 123 10.16 27.80 9.10
N ASP A 124 11.39 27.82 9.61
CA ASP A 124 12.54 28.40 8.90
C ASP A 124 12.90 27.56 7.68
N ILE A 125 12.80 26.23 7.78
CA ILE A 125 13.03 25.31 6.66
C ILE A 125 11.98 25.54 5.56
N ILE A 126 10.70 25.67 5.90
CA ILE A 126 9.62 26.01 4.96
C ILE A 126 9.92 27.33 4.26
N GLN A 127 10.35 28.35 5.00
CA GLN A 127 10.66 29.65 4.43
C GLN A 127 11.85 29.59 3.47
N ARG A 128 12.92 28.89 3.84
CA ARG A 128 14.11 28.71 3.00
C ARG A 128 13.77 27.94 1.72
N LEU A 129 13.00 26.85 1.81
CA LEU A 129 12.55 26.08 0.64
C LEU A 129 11.57 26.84 -0.28
N ASN A 130 10.94 27.89 0.24
CA ASN A 130 10.06 28.77 -0.53
C ASN A 130 10.80 29.98 -1.15
N GLY A 131 12.10 30.13 -0.88
CA GLY A 131 12.93 31.19 -1.47
C GLY A 131 13.50 30.79 -2.83
N ASP A 132 13.74 31.78 -3.70
CA ASP A 132 14.13 31.56 -5.10
C ASP A 132 15.61 31.17 -5.32
N GLU A 133 16.46 31.24 -4.29
CA GLU A 133 17.90 31.02 -4.43
C GLU A 133 18.44 30.05 -3.37
N LEU A 134 18.27 28.74 -3.59
CA LEU A 134 18.96 27.71 -2.81
C LEU A 134 20.08 27.09 -3.64
N ALA A 135 21.33 27.28 -3.21
CA ALA A 135 22.46 26.64 -3.86
C ALA A 135 22.39 25.11 -3.67
N LEU A 136 22.78 24.34 -4.70
CA LEU A 136 22.72 22.87 -4.70
C LEU A 136 23.46 22.22 -3.51
N ASN A 137 24.53 22.86 -3.03
CA ASN A 137 25.32 22.42 -1.87
C ASN A 137 24.60 22.64 -0.53
N GLU A 138 23.59 23.52 -0.46
CA GLU A 138 22.81 23.81 0.74
C GLU A 138 21.53 22.98 0.83
N LEU A 139 21.01 22.52 -0.32
CA LEU A 139 19.77 21.75 -0.40
C LEU A 139 19.86 20.41 0.35
N GLY A 140 20.93 19.65 0.15
CA GLY A 140 21.11 18.34 0.81
C GLY A 140 21.07 18.43 2.34
N PRO A 141 21.90 19.28 2.98
CA PRO A 141 21.84 19.51 4.42
C PRO A 141 20.47 20.03 4.90
N LEU A 142 19.83 20.92 4.15
CA LEU A 142 18.50 21.45 4.49
C LEU A 142 17.43 20.36 4.50
N LEU A 143 17.39 19.51 3.46
CA LEU A 143 16.47 18.37 3.39
C LEU A 143 16.73 17.36 4.51
N LYS A 144 18.00 17.14 4.88
CA LYS A 144 18.35 16.26 6.00
C LYS A 144 17.82 16.81 7.34
N LYS A 145 17.86 18.12 7.55
CA LYS A 145 17.21 18.76 8.72
C LYS A 145 15.69 18.67 8.65
N ALA A 146 15.13 18.88 7.46
CA ALA A 146 13.68 18.85 7.22
C ALA A 146 13.04 17.52 7.64
N GLN A 147 13.76 16.41 7.57
CA GLN A 147 13.25 15.08 7.95
C GLN A 147 12.68 15.00 9.37
N GLN A 148 13.16 15.82 10.31
CA GLN A 148 12.65 15.84 11.69
C GLN A 148 11.29 16.54 11.83
N TYR A 149 10.92 17.32 10.83
CA TYR A 149 9.71 18.15 10.80
C TYR A 149 8.70 17.64 9.76
N ILE A 150 8.81 16.38 9.35
CA ILE A 150 7.89 15.74 8.41
C ILE A 150 6.86 14.93 9.19
N VAL A 151 5.61 15.09 8.78
CA VAL A 151 4.50 14.21 9.16
C VAL A 151 3.93 13.54 7.92
N ASN A 152 3.50 12.30 8.08
CA ASN A 152 2.94 11.50 7.01
C ASN A 152 1.42 11.66 7.01
N LEU A 153 0.86 12.16 5.91
CA LEU A 153 -0.59 12.33 5.76
C LEU A 153 -1.15 11.42 4.68
N PHE A 154 -2.34 10.88 4.94
CA PHE A 154 -3.06 10.10 3.95
C PHE A 154 -3.58 11.00 2.82
N SER A 155 -3.79 10.41 1.63
CA SER A 155 -4.24 11.16 0.45
C SER A 155 -5.53 11.95 0.70
N TYR A 156 -6.50 11.39 1.44
CA TYR A 156 -7.75 12.08 1.76
C TYR A 156 -7.52 13.31 2.67
N GLU A 157 -6.53 13.26 3.57
CA GLU A 157 -6.20 14.39 4.45
C GLU A 157 -5.54 15.53 3.68
N ILE A 158 -4.70 15.18 2.71
CA ILE A 158 -4.05 16.15 1.82
C ILE A 158 -5.09 16.84 0.94
N GLU A 159 -6.02 16.08 0.36
CA GLU A 159 -7.11 16.64 -0.45
C GLU A 159 -7.97 17.63 0.36
N ASP A 160 -8.32 17.30 1.61
CA ASP A 160 -9.08 18.19 2.49
C ASP A 160 -8.30 19.46 2.83
N LEU A 161 -7.01 19.35 3.14
CA LEU A 161 -6.15 20.51 3.43
C LEU A 161 -5.92 21.38 2.18
N GLN A 162 -5.82 20.79 0.99
CA GLN A 162 -5.67 21.52 -0.28
C GLN A 162 -6.93 22.31 -0.62
N LYS A 163 -8.12 21.70 -0.46
CA LYS A 163 -9.40 22.40 -0.68
C LYS A 163 -9.55 23.65 0.18
N ASN A 164 -9.01 23.61 1.41
CA ASN A 164 -9.06 24.72 2.36
C ASN A 164 -7.87 25.68 2.25
N GLY A 165 -6.90 25.44 1.34
CA GLY A 165 -5.71 26.28 1.19
C GLY A 165 -4.71 26.19 2.35
N TYR A 166 -4.77 25.11 3.13
CA TYR A 166 -3.96 24.91 4.33
C TYR A 166 -2.68 24.11 4.10
N ILE A 167 -2.46 23.65 2.88
CA ILE A 167 -1.22 22.99 2.46
C ILE A 167 -0.81 23.55 1.10
N ARG A 168 0.49 23.77 0.92
CA ARG A 168 1.04 24.34 -0.32
C ARG A 168 2.19 23.50 -0.85
N PRO A 169 2.31 23.36 -2.18
CA PRO A 169 3.51 22.82 -2.79
C PRO A 169 4.69 23.79 -2.63
N LEU A 170 5.85 23.26 -2.31
CA LEU A 170 7.17 23.91 -2.30
C LEU A 170 8.08 23.20 -3.30
N TYR A 171 9.21 23.83 -3.63
CA TYR A 171 10.27 23.26 -4.47
C TYR A 171 9.70 22.58 -5.73
N HIS A 172 9.13 23.38 -6.63
CA HIS A 172 8.54 22.91 -7.90
C HIS A 172 7.41 21.86 -7.75
N GLY A 173 6.80 21.74 -6.56
CA GLY A 173 5.73 20.79 -6.29
C GLY A 173 6.19 19.44 -5.78
N GLU A 174 7.47 19.27 -5.45
CA GLU A 174 7.99 18.01 -4.92
C GLU A 174 7.78 17.85 -3.41
N ILE A 175 7.61 18.95 -2.68
CA ILE A 175 7.45 18.96 -1.21
C ILE A 175 6.14 19.65 -0.85
N PHE A 176 5.36 19.08 0.05
CA PHE A 176 4.21 19.78 0.63
C PHE A 176 4.59 20.43 1.96
N ALA A 177 4.12 21.65 2.19
CA ALA A 177 4.24 22.33 3.46
C ALA A 177 2.87 22.74 3.99
N LEU A 178 2.66 22.49 5.28
CA LEU A 178 1.46 22.89 5.99
C LEU A 178 1.54 24.38 6.36
N CYS A 179 0.42 25.10 6.21
CA CYS A 179 0.30 26.48 6.64
C CYS A 179 0.26 26.56 8.19
N GLU A 180 0.81 27.64 8.75
CA GLU A 180 0.82 27.87 10.21
C GLU A 180 -0.58 27.90 10.82
N CYS A 181 -1.57 28.42 10.09
CA CYS A 181 -2.97 28.44 10.51
C CYS A 181 -3.62 27.06 10.69
N ALA A 182 -3.00 26.02 10.14
CA ALA A 182 -3.45 24.63 10.23
C ALA A 182 -2.54 23.78 11.12
N TYR A 183 -1.70 24.41 11.95
CA TYR A 183 -0.82 23.73 12.89
C TYR A 183 -1.04 24.24 14.33
N SER A 184 -1.22 23.30 15.26
CA SER A 184 -1.38 23.52 16.68
C SER A 184 -0.21 22.89 17.44
N ASN A 185 0.44 23.65 18.31
CA ASN A 185 1.50 23.13 19.17
C ASN A 185 1.00 22.11 20.22
N VAL A 186 -0.32 21.98 20.40
CA VAL A 186 -0.92 21.09 21.40
C VAL A 186 -1.35 19.75 20.78
N PHE A 187 -1.88 19.76 19.56
CA PHE A 187 -2.45 18.56 18.92
C PHE A 187 -2.00 18.33 17.46
N GLY A 188 -1.08 19.15 16.93
CA GLY A 188 -0.51 18.98 15.61
C GLY A 188 -1.41 19.54 14.51
N ILE A 189 -1.80 18.72 13.53
CA ILE A 189 -2.49 19.20 12.34
C ILE A 189 -3.95 19.52 12.64
N ASP A 190 -4.36 20.74 12.31
CA ASP A 190 -5.73 21.21 12.38
C ASP A 190 -6.34 21.30 10.98
N LYS A 191 -7.22 20.36 10.66
CA LYS A 191 -7.93 20.30 9.37
C LYS A 191 -8.98 21.38 9.21
N THR A 192 -9.36 22.07 10.29
CA THR A 192 -10.41 23.10 10.31
C THR A 192 -9.88 24.52 10.31
N GLY A 193 -8.57 24.71 10.47
CA GLY A 193 -7.95 26.04 10.56
C GLY A 193 -8.41 26.86 11.76
N SER A 194 -8.92 26.20 12.81
CA SER A 194 -9.46 26.84 14.02
C SER A 194 -8.40 27.66 14.79
N VAL A 195 -7.12 27.37 14.58
CA VAL A 195 -5.99 28.17 15.11
C VAL A 195 -5.99 29.61 14.54
N ALA A 196 -6.44 29.82 13.30
CA ALA A 196 -6.55 31.15 12.70
C ALA A 196 -7.64 32.01 13.38
N ASN A 197 -8.73 31.39 13.84
CA ASN A 197 -9.84 32.10 14.48
C ASN A 197 -9.52 32.57 15.91
N GLN A 198 -8.48 32.04 16.55
CA GLN A 198 -8.04 32.49 17.87
C GLN A 198 -7.08 33.69 17.82
N MET A 199 -6.36 33.92 16.70
CA MET A 199 -5.46 35.08 16.56
C MET A 199 -6.17 36.40 16.21
N ILE A 200 -7.45 36.38 15.84
CA ILE A 200 -8.21 37.60 15.47
C ILE A 200 -8.94 38.22 16.68
N VAL A 201 -8.90 37.58 17.86
CA VAL A 201 -9.67 38.01 19.06
C VAL A 201 -8.76 38.49 20.21
N LEU A 202 -7.53 38.94 19.92
CA LEU A 202 -6.66 39.65 20.87
C LEU A 202 -6.16 40.96 20.23
#